data_AF-A0A544XD35-F1
#
_entry.id   AF-A0A544XD35-F1
#
_cell.length_a   1.000
_cell.length_b   1.000
_cell.length_c   1.000
_cell.angle_alpha   90.00
_cell.angle_beta   90.00
_cell.angle_gamma   90.00
#
_symmetry.space_group_name_H-M   'P 1'
#
loop_
_entity.id
_entity.type
_entity.pdbx_description
1 polymer ?
#
loop_
_entity_poly.entity_id
_entity_poly.type
_entity_poly.pdbx_seq_one_letter_code
_entity_poly.pdbx_strand_id
1 'polypeptide(L)'
;MRRRSPQEKKRLSYAKDRRNDYGENDKSSRKNIRLSKKRPHRANRRLTSQVLKAAEGVVDVGIAAVGEERLLRKRPKSWKKFPDAPLGKVVQLTLRRRMNLSGGSRKRDAARIERVRRRLRQPAD
;
A
#
# COMPACT_ATOMS: atom_id res chain seq x y z
N MET A 1 -21.09 -22.37 -6.49
CA MET A 1 -19.72 -21.81 -6.55
C MET A 1 -18.89 -22.67 -7.51
N ARG A 2 -18.38 -22.12 -8.63
CA ARG A 2 -17.60 -22.91 -9.61
C ARG A 2 -16.31 -23.44 -8.98
N ARG A 3 -16.04 -24.74 -9.07
CA ARG A 3 -14.78 -25.34 -8.59
C ARG A 3 -13.64 -24.85 -9.45
N ARG A 4 -12.61 -24.27 -8.81
CA ARG A 4 -11.43 -23.77 -9.51
C ARG A 4 -10.45 -24.89 -9.81
N SER A 5 -9.89 -24.90 -11.02
CA SER A 5 -8.82 -25.81 -11.40
C SER A 5 -7.53 -25.53 -10.61
N PRO A 6 -6.61 -26.50 -10.47
CA PRO A 6 -5.31 -26.26 -9.87
C PRO A 6 -4.55 -25.09 -10.51
N GLN A 7 -4.67 -24.92 -11.84
CA GLN A 7 -4.03 -23.85 -12.61
C GLN A 7 -4.62 -22.48 -12.24
N GLU A 8 -5.94 -22.38 -12.16
CA GLU A 8 -6.64 -21.17 -11.73
C GLU A 8 -6.30 -20.81 -10.28
N LYS A 9 -6.30 -21.81 -9.37
CA LYS A 9 -5.87 -21.63 -7.97
C LYS A 9 -4.45 -21.08 -7.90
N LYS A 10 -3.52 -21.63 -8.71
CA LYS A 10 -2.13 -21.17 -8.71
C LYS A 10 -1.97 -19.76 -9.29
N ARG A 11 -2.71 -19.42 -10.35
CA ARG A 11 -2.76 -18.04 -10.88
C ARG A 11 -3.25 -17.07 -9.83
N LEU A 12 -4.38 -17.39 -9.19
CA LEU A 12 -4.96 -16.54 -8.15
C LEU A 12 -4.03 -16.38 -6.95
N SER A 13 -3.30 -17.44 -6.56
CA SER A 13 -2.24 -17.34 -5.57
C SER A 13 -1.17 -16.33 -6.01
N TYR A 14 -0.64 -16.42 -7.24
CA TYR A 14 0.34 -15.44 -7.71
C TYR A 14 -0.17 -13.99 -7.77
N ALA A 15 -1.45 -13.79 -8.07
CA ALA A 15 -2.04 -12.46 -8.20
C ALA A 15 -2.50 -11.85 -6.88
N LYS A 16 -3.04 -12.68 -5.96
CA LYS A 16 -3.76 -12.22 -4.77
C LYS A 16 -3.08 -12.53 -3.44
N ASP A 17 -2.26 -13.60 -3.36
CA ASP A 17 -1.45 -13.86 -2.16
C ASP A 17 -0.38 -12.76 -2.07
N ARG A 18 -0.25 -12.13 -0.89
CA ARG A 18 0.65 -10.99 -0.68
C ARG A 18 1.71 -11.35 0.34
N ARG A 19 2.93 -10.88 0.09
CA ARG A 19 4.10 -11.13 0.92
C ARG A 19 4.74 -9.82 1.29
N ASN A 20 5.07 -9.66 2.57
CA ASN A 20 5.80 -8.50 3.07
C ASN A 20 7.13 -8.38 2.30
N ASP A 21 7.27 -7.32 1.51
CA ASP A 21 8.44 -7.00 0.69
C ASP A 21 9.23 -5.81 1.25
N TYR A 22 8.77 -5.21 2.35
CA TYR A 22 9.34 -4.02 2.96
C TYR A 22 10.58 -4.33 3.84
N GLY A 23 10.91 -5.61 4.04
CA GLY A 23 12.10 -6.04 4.79
C GLY A 23 12.04 -5.77 6.30
N GLU A 24 10.98 -5.10 6.78
CA GLU A 24 10.73 -4.87 8.19
C GLU A 24 10.24 -6.14 8.89
N ASN A 25 10.60 -6.28 10.17
CA ASN A 25 10.00 -7.26 11.07
C ASN A 25 8.47 -7.07 11.13
N ASP A 26 7.71 -8.16 11.23
CA ASP A 26 6.26 -8.17 11.46
C ASP A 26 5.81 -7.26 12.63
N LYS A 27 6.67 -7.08 13.64
CA LYS A 27 6.37 -6.17 14.76
C LYS A 27 6.32 -4.70 14.33
N SER A 28 7.11 -4.30 13.34
CA SER A 28 7.18 -2.93 12.85
C SER A 28 5.94 -2.57 12.06
N SER A 29 5.50 -3.42 11.13
CA SER A 29 4.29 -3.16 10.33
C SER A 29 3.06 -2.94 11.22
N ARG A 30 2.88 -3.78 12.25
CA ARG A 30 1.79 -3.67 13.24
C ARG A 30 1.80 -2.34 13.98
N LYS A 31 2.97 -1.84 14.38
CA LYS A 31 3.10 -0.56 15.10
C LYS A 31 3.00 0.63 14.16
N ASN A 32 3.69 0.56 13.02
CA ASN A 32 3.85 1.65 12.05
C ASN A 32 2.55 1.98 11.34
N ILE A 33 1.72 1.00 10.96
CA ILE A 33 0.41 1.27 10.33
C ILE A 33 -0.47 2.15 11.23
N ARG A 34 -0.57 1.79 12.52
CA ARG A 34 -1.35 2.57 13.50
C ARG A 34 -0.78 3.98 13.67
N LEU A 35 0.55 4.11 13.75
CA LEU A 35 1.21 5.41 13.89
C LEU A 35 1.02 6.28 12.64
N SER A 36 1.22 5.72 11.45
CA SER A 36 1.06 6.41 10.17
C SER A 36 -0.38 6.84 9.91
N LYS A 37 -1.39 6.10 10.38
CA LYS A 37 -2.78 6.56 10.40
C LYS A 37 -2.98 7.70 11.41
N LYS A 38 -2.44 7.57 12.62
CA LYS A 38 -2.64 8.52 13.72
C LYS A 38 -2.03 9.90 13.47
N ARG A 39 -0.84 9.96 12.87
CA ARG A 39 -0.09 11.20 12.59
C ARG A 39 -0.87 12.24 11.76
N PRO A 40 -1.37 11.93 10.54
CA PRO A 40 -2.12 12.88 9.73
C PRO A 40 -3.41 13.32 10.42
N HIS A 41 -4.16 12.41 11.07
CA HIS A 41 -5.37 12.79 11.80
C HIS A 41 -5.09 13.78 12.94
N ARG A 42 -4.03 13.55 13.73
CA ARG A 42 -3.64 14.48 14.80
C ARG A 42 -3.22 15.84 14.24
N ALA A 43 -2.46 15.85 13.14
CA ALA A 43 -2.00 17.08 12.51
C ALA A 43 -3.18 17.89 11.94
N ASN A 44 -4.13 17.23 11.27
CA ASN A 44 -5.32 17.88 10.73
C ASN A 44 -6.19 18.43 11.86
N ARG A 45 -6.45 17.65 12.93
CA ARG A 45 -7.21 18.16 14.09
C ARG A 45 -6.52 19.35 14.75
N ARG A 46 -5.20 19.30 14.93
CA ARG A 46 -4.44 20.43 15.50
C ARG A 46 -4.60 21.69 14.65
N LEU A 47 -4.47 21.55 13.33
CA LEU A 47 -4.68 22.67 12.40
C LEU A 47 -6.11 23.22 12.54
N THR A 48 -7.11 22.35 12.50
CA THR A 48 -8.52 22.73 12.65
C THR A 48 -8.77 23.48 13.96
N SER A 49 -8.34 22.93 15.10
CA SER A 49 -8.49 23.60 16.40
C SER A 49 -7.76 24.93 16.46
N GLN A 50 -6.55 25.04 15.88
CA GLN A 50 -5.80 26.31 15.88
C GLN A 50 -6.48 27.38 15.04
N VAL A 51 -7.00 27.02 13.87
CA VAL A 51 -7.65 27.98 12.96
C VAL A 51 -9.01 28.40 13.49
N LEU A 52 -9.80 27.45 14.01
CA LEU A 52 -11.15 27.73 14.49
C LEU A 52 -11.18 28.36 15.89
N LYS A 53 -10.08 28.33 16.66
CA LYS A 53 -10.00 28.96 17.98
C LYS A 53 -10.39 30.44 17.95
N ALA A 54 -10.06 31.17 16.88
CA ALA A 54 -10.42 32.57 16.74
C ALA A 54 -11.93 32.80 16.54
N ALA A 55 -12.65 31.79 16.07
CA ALA A 55 -14.10 31.79 15.86
C ALA A 55 -14.87 31.17 17.04
N GLU A 56 -14.20 30.84 18.15
CA GLU A 56 -14.85 30.40 19.38
C GLU A 56 -15.46 31.62 20.10
N GLY A 57 -16.78 31.62 20.32
CA GLY A 57 -17.46 32.70 21.05
C GLY A 57 -18.66 33.27 20.30
N VAL A 58 -18.81 34.59 20.35
CA VAL A 58 -19.90 35.31 19.66
C VAL A 58 -19.78 35.08 18.15
N VAL A 59 -20.92 34.80 17.52
CA VAL A 59 -20.98 34.51 16.08
C VAL A 59 -20.60 35.76 15.29
N ASP A 60 -19.45 35.72 14.64
CA ASP A 60 -18.96 36.74 13.71
C ASP A 60 -18.70 36.10 12.34
N VAL A 61 -19.45 36.55 11.33
CA VAL A 61 -19.40 36.03 9.97
C VAL A 61 -18.05 36.33 9.29
N GLY A 62 -17.44 37.47 9.58
CA GLY A 62 -16.14 37.85 9.02
C GLY A 62 -15.02 36.96 9.56
N ILE A 63 -15.02 36.71 10.87
CA ILE A 63 -14.05 35.81 11.51
C ILE A 63 -14.23 34.37 11.01
N ALA A 64 -15.48 33.92 10.87
CA ALA A 64 -15.79 32.59 10.34
C ALA A 64 -15.27 32.41 8.89
N ALA A 65 -15.50 33.39 8.01
CA ALA A 65 -15.03 33.36 6.63
C ALA A 65 -13.50 33.28 6.53
N VAL A 66 -12.78 34.06 7.35
CA VAL A 66 -11.31 34.01 7.41
C VAL A 66 -10.81 32.64 7.90
N GLY A 67 -11.49 32.05 8.89
CA GLY A 67 -11.19 30.71 9.39
C GLY A 67 -11.39 29.63 8.33
N GLU A 68 -12.51 29.68 7.61
CA GLU A 68 -12.82 28.77 6.51
C GLU A 68 -11.77 28.88 5.39
N GLU A 69 -11.46 30.09 4.93
CA GLU A 69 -10.48 30.32 3.88
C GLU A 69 -9.11 29.73 4.25
N ARG A 70 -8.66 29.94 5.50
CA ARG A 70 -7.41 29.38 6.02
C ARG A 70 -7.40 27.86 6.04
N LEU A 71 -8.53 27.22 6.34
CA LEU A 71 -8.65 25.75 6.28
C LEU A 71 -8.61 25.23 4.84
N LEU A 72 -9.36 25.85 3.94
CA LEU A 72 -9.47 25.43 2.54
C LEU A 72 -8.16 25.62 1.77
N ARG A 73 -7.36 26.65 2.11
CA ARG A 73 -6.02 26.86 1.54
C ARG A 73 -5.06 25.70 1.79
N LYS A 74 -5.28 24.87 2.83
CA LYS A 74 -4.36 23.80 3.21
C LYS A 74 -4.96 22.42 2.98
N ARG A 75 -4.40 21.71 2.00
CA ARG A 75 -4.80 20.31 1.73
C ARG A 75 -4.61 19.44 2.98
N PRO A 76 -5.66 18.72 3.44
CA PRO A 76 -5.56 17.82 4.57
C PRO A 76 -4.48 16.75 4.35
N LYS A 77 -3.68 16.48 5.41
CA LYS A 77 -2.73 15.37 5.37
C LYS A 77 -3.52 14.07 5.27
N SER A 78 -3.11 13.19 4.37
CA SER A 78 -3.74 11.88 4.19
C SER A 78 -2.70 10.77 4.25
N TRP A 79 -3.14 9.60 4.68
CA TRP A 79 -2.34 8.38 4.63
C TRP A 79 -3.24 7.25 4.13
N LYS A 80 -2.73 6.47 3.19
CA LYS A 80 -3.40 5.28 2.66
C LYS A 80 -2.47 4.09 2.84
N LYS A 81 -2.99 3.02 3.41
CA LYS A 81 -2.26 1.75 3.48
C LYS A 81 -2.05 1.26 2.05
N PHE A 82 -0.79 1.03 1.67
CA PHE A 82 -0.45 0.40 0.40
C PHE A 82 -0.41 -1.11 0.58
N PRO A 83 -0.87 -1.90 -0.41
CA PRO A 83 -0.77 -3.34 -0.37
C PRO A 83 0.67 -3.85 -0.50
N ASP A 84 1.01 -4.90 0.24
CA ASP A 84 2.26 -5.65 0.06
C ASP A 84 2.36 -6.27 -1.35
N ALA A 85 3.58 -6.63 -1.77
CA ALA A 85 3.79 -7.22 -3.09
C ALA A 85 3.02 -8.55 -3.29
N PRO A 86 2.43 -8.75 -4.48
CA PRO A 86 1.83 -10.05 -4.83
C PRO A 86 2.91 -11.12 -4.95
N LEU A 87 2.56 -12.36 -4.60
CA LEU A 87 3.47 -13.51 -4.59
C LEU A 87 4.18 -13.70 -5.93
N GLY A 88 3.48 -13.49 -7.05
CA GLY A 88 4.07 -13.58 -8.38
C GLY A 88 5.20 -12.58 -8.62
N LYS A 89 5.14 -11.38 -8.04
CA LYS A 89 6.22 -10.37 -8.09
C LYS A 89 7.40 -10.82 -7.23
N VAL A 90 7.13 -11.29 -6.02
CA VAL A 90 8.18 -11.76 -5.10
C VAL A 90 8.94 -12.94 -5.69
N VAL A 91 8.26 -13.95 -6.22
CA VAL A 91 8.90 -15.11 -6.87
C VAL A 91 9.80 -14.67 -8.03
N GLN A 92 9.35 -13.74 -8.87
CA GLN A 92 10.18 -13.21 -9.96
C GLN A 92 11.42 -12.48 -9.43
N LEU A 93 11.29 -11.66 -8.38
CA LEU A 93 12.41 -10.98 -7.75
C LEU A 93 13.43 -11.97 -7.16
N THR A 94 12.96 -13.00 -6.45
CA THR A 94 13.83 -14.04 -5.89
C THR A 94 14.59 -14.79 -6.97
N LEU A 95 13.93 -15.16 -8.07
CA LEU A 95 14.58 -15.84 -9.20
C LEU A 95 15.61 -14.95 -9.89
N ARG A 96 15.31 -13.65 -10.09
CA ARG A 96 16.29 -12.70 -10.65
C ARG A 96 17.50 -12.53 -9.75
N ARG A 97 17.31 -12.40 -8.43
CA ARG A 97 18.41 -12.34 -7.46
C ARG A 97 19.28 -13.58 -7.54
N ARG A 98 18.67 -14.77 -7.61
CA ARG A 98 19.39 -16.03 -7.76
C ARG A 98 20.20 -16.10 -9.05
N MET A 99 19.68 -15.61 -10.16
CA MET A 99 20.41 -15.55 -11.44
C MET A 99 21.65 -14.65 -11.37
N ASN A 100 21.61 -13.61 -10.53
CA ASN A 100 22.72 -12.68 -10.34
C ASN A 100 23.76 -13.20 -9.33
N LEU A 101 23.40 -14.20 -8.52
CA LEU A 101 24.32 -14.87 -7.61
C LEU A 101 24.95 -16.07 -8.32
N SER A 102 26.23 -16.34 -8.04
CA SER A 102 27.07 -17.35 -8.71
C SER A 102 26.58 -18.81 -8.58
N GLY A 103 25.54 -19.09 -7.77
CA GLY A 103 24.96 -20.42 -7.58
C GLY A 103 23.71 -20.74 -8.41
N GLY A 104 23.22 -19.82 -9.24
CA GLY A 104 21.97 -19.98 -9.99
C GLY A 104 22.14 -20.49 -11.42
N SER A 105 21.26 -21.40 -11.86
CA SER A 105 21.20 -21.75 -13.29
C SER A 105 20.32 -20.76 -14.04
N ARG A 106 20.98 -19.78 -14.68
CA ARG A 106 20.34 -18.67 -15.38
C ARG A 106 19.21 -19.10 -16.33
N LYS A 107 19.44 -20.16 -17.11
CA LYS A 107 18.45 -20.73 -18.05
C LYS A 107 17.21 -21.29 -17.32
N ARG A 108 17.41 -22.05 -16.25
CA ARG A 108 16.31 -22.64 -15.47
C ARG A 108 15.47 -21.57 -14.78
N ASP A 109 16.10 -20.57 -14.18
CA ASP A 109 15.39 -19.52 -13.47
C ASP A 109 14.67 -18.55 -14.43
N ALA A 110 15.24 -18.26 -15.59
CA ALA A 110 14.56 -17.51 -16.65
C ALA A 110 13.28 -18.23 -17.14
N ALA A 111 13.35 -19.54 -17.39
CA ALA A 111 12.18 -20.34 -17.76
C ALA A 111 11.09 -20.36 -16.67
N ARG A 112 11.48 -20.33 -15.40
CA ARG A 112 10.56 -20.23 -14.26
C ARG A 112 9.89 -18.85 -14.18
N ILE A 113 10.63 -17.77 -14.41
CA ILE A 113 10.08 -16.41 -14.49
C ILE A 113 9.01 -16.35 -15.58
N GLU A 114 9.31 -16.88 -16.77
CA GLU A 114 8.36 -16.84 -17.88
C GLU A 114 7.11 -17.68 -17.60
N ARG A 115 7.25 -18.83 -16.93
CA ARG A 115 6.11 -19.63 -16.46
C ARG A 115 5.18 -18.84 -15.51
N VAL A 116 5.74 -18.04 -14.60
CA VAL A 116 4.95 -17.18 -13.70
C VAL A 116 4.23 -16.09 -14.48
N ARG A 117 4.92 -15.42 -15.41
CA ARG A 117 4.33 -14.37 -16.26
C ARG A 117 3.19 -14.91 -17.13
N ARG A 118 3.39 -16.05 -17.79
CA ARG A 118 2.36 -16.70 -18.59
C ARG A 118 1.10 -16.98 -17.78
N ARG A 119 1.24 -17.50 -16.55
CA ARG A 119 0.09 -17.76 -15.66
C ARG A 119 -0.63 -16.49 -15.23
N LEU A 120 0.08 -15.38 -15.06
CA LEU A 120 -0.54 -14.08 -14.70
C LEU A 120 -1.25 -13.42 -15.89
N ARG A 121 -0.80 -13.68 -17.13
CA ARG A 121 -1.42 -13.16 -18.36
C ARG A 121 -2.69 -13.91 -18.79
N GLN A 122 -2.84 -15.17 -18.39
CA GLN A 122 -4.00 -15.97 -18.80
C GLN A 122 -5.30 -15.48 -18.12
N PRO A 123 -6.32 -15.10 -18.90
CA PRO A 123 -7.61 -14.65 -18.36
C PRO A 123 -8.27 -15.76 -17.53
N ALA A 124 -9.06 -15.33 -16.55
CA ALA A 124 -9.94 -16.24 -15.84
C ALA A 124 -11.18 -16.46 -16.72
N ASP A 125 -11.19 -17.56 -17.47
CA ASP A 125 -12.42 -18.09 -18.05
C ASP A 125 -13.47 -18.33 -16.94
#